data_AF-A0A183HM01-F1
#
_entry.id   AF-A0A183HM01-F1
#
_cell.length_a   1.000
_cell.length_b   1.000
_cell.length_c   1.000
_cell.angle_alpha   90.00
_cell.angle_beta   90.00
_cell.angle_gamma   90.00
#
_symmetry.space_group_name_H-M   'P 1'
#
loop_
_entity.id
_entity.type
_entity.pdbx_description
1 polymer ?
#
loop_
_entity_poly.entity_id
_entity_poly.type
_entity_poly.pdbx_seq_one_letter_code
_entity_poly.pdbx_strand_id
1 'polypeptide(L)'
;MEKGVLRVKNVSHHKVGEKNPPREYTILDDVEYMIEIEEFKHGKWEPFKGNDVQLEFTRIDPFVRTTLKNSNGKLKTQFKLPDVYGVFKFLVDYRRIGYTHLLDVQQVSVRPLQHTQYERFIYSAYPYYVSAFSMMIGVVIFSCVFLYHKEPPKDVKKD
;
A
#
# COMPACT_ATOMS: atom_id res chain seq x y z
N MET A 1 16.99 -36.26 -24.19
CA MET A 1 16.47 -35.88 -22.86
C MET A 1 16.43 -34.37 -22.80
N GLU A 2 15.24 -33.78 -22.82
CA GLU A 2 15.08 -32.35 -22.58
C GLU A 2 15.48 -32.06 -21.13
N LYS A 3 16.49 -31.20 -20.94
CA LYS A 3 16.99 -30.79 -19.63
C LYS A 3 16.87 -29.26 -19.56
N GLY A 4 16.53 -28.73 -18.38
CA GLY A 4 16.51 -27.28 -18.14
C GLY A 4 15.28 -26.54 -18.69
N VAL A 5 14.17 -27.24 -18.92
CA VAL A 5 12.90 -26.59 -19.31
C VAL A 5 12.19 -26.12 -18.04
N LEU A 6 11.92 -24.81 -17.96
CA LEU A 6 11.21 -24.18 -16.86
C LEU A 6 9.85 -23.69 -17.33
N ARG A 7 8.86 -23.71 -16.44
CA ARG A 7 7.56 -23.06 -16.67
C ARG A 7 7.05 -22.36 -15.43
N VAL A 8 6.28 -21.30 -15.64
CA VAL A 8 5.44 -20.70 -14.61
C VAL A 8 4.13 -21.48 -14.56
N LYS A 9 3.76 -21.96 -13.38
CA LYS A 9 2.49 -22.65 -13.16
C LYS A 9 1.39 -21.70 -12.73
N ASN A 10 1.70 -20.84 -11.77
CA ASN A 10 0.75 -19.89 -11.22
C ASN A 10 1.48 -18.68 -10.62
N VAL A 11 0.83 -17.53 -10.65
CA VAL A 11 1.32 -16.30 -10.02
C VAL A 11 0.19 -15.74 -9.17
N SER A 12 0.51 -15.26 -7.97
CA SER A 12 -0.45 -14.60 -7.10
C SER A 12 0.21 -13.47 -6.32
N HIS A 13 -0.49 -12.36 -6.20
CA HIS A 13 -0.08 -11.22 -5.39
C HIS A 13 -1.29 -10.67 -4.64
N HIS A 14 -1.12 -10.25 -3.39
CA HIS A 14 -2.18 -9.70 -2.56
C HIS A 14 -1.59 -8.89 -1.41
N LYS A 15 -2.41 -8.10 -0.71
CA LYS A 15 -1.96 -7.44 0.52
C LYS A 15 -1.67 -8.48 1.59
N VAL A 16 -0.71 -8.20 2.47
CA VAL A 16 -0.44 -9.09 3.61
C VAL A 16 -1.69 -9.19 4.48
N GLY A 17 -2.12 -10.42 4.77
CA GLY A 17 -3.36 -10.70 5.52
C GLY A 17 -4.60 -10.91 4.65
N GLU A 18 -4.55 -10.59 3.36
CA GLU A 18 -5.60 -10.88 2.39
C GLU A 18 -5.28 -12.15 1.58
N LYS A 19 -6.24 -12.65 0.81
CA LYS A 19 -6.06 -13.83 -0.07
C LYS A 19 -6.20 -13.52 -1.56
N ASN A 20 -6.95 -12.47 -1.89
CA ASN A 20 -7.26 -12.11 -3.27
C ASN A 20 -6.47 -10.86 -3.65
N PRO A 21 -6.05 -10.73 -4.92
CA PRO A 21 -5.47 -9.50 -5.42
C PRO A 21 -6.48 -8.36 -5.30
N PRO A 22 -6.12 -7.20 -4.70
CA PRO A 22 -6.96 -6.02 -4.75
C PRO A 22 -7.00 -5.48 -6.18
N ARG A 23 -8.06 -4.73 -6.51
CA ARG A 23 -8.14 -4.01 -7.80
C ARG A 23 -6.98 -3.03 -7.97
N GLU A 24 -6.63 -2.33 -6.90
CA GLU A 24 -5.58 -1.31 -6.87
C GLU A 24 -4.88 -1.36 -5.51
N TYR A 25 -3.56 -1.19 -5.51
CA TYR A 25 -2.77 -1.04 -4.29
C TYR A 25 -2.66 0.42 -3.91
N THR A 26 -2.34 0.68 -2.66
CA THR A 26 -2.04 2.03 -2.15
C THR A 26 -0.54 2.15 -1.94
N ILE A 27 -0.02 3.38 -2.00
CA ILE A 27 1.34 3.68 -1.53
C ILE A 27 1.57 3.08 -0.13
N LEU A 28 2.78 2.58 0.12
CA LEU A 28 3.20 2.01 1.41
C LEU A 28 2.42 0.76 1.88
N ASP A 29 1.56 0.16 1.05
CA ASP A 29 0.93 -1.14 1.37
C ASP A 29 2.01 -2.24 1.50
N ASP A 30 1.83 -3.14 2.47
CA ASP A 30 2.61 -4.37 2.58
C ASP A 30 2.02 -5.45 1.67
N VAL A 31 2.83 -5.98 0.75
CA VAL A 31 2.38 -6.89 -0.32
C VAL A 31 3.14 -8.21 -0.24
N GLU A 32 2.41 -9.31 -0.41
CA GLU A 32 2.99 -10.65 -0.65
C GLU A 32 2.91 -10.96 -2.15
N TYR A 33 4.03 -11.38 -2.72
CA TYR A 33 4.13 -11.92 -4.08
C TYR A 33 4.56 -13.38 -4.03
N MET A 34 3.91 -14.22 -4.84
CA MET A 34 4.23 -15.62 -5.01
C MET A 34 4.20 -16.01 -6.49
N ILE A 35 5.21 -16.77 -6.90
CA ILE A 35 5.27 -17.43 -8.20
C ILE A 35 5.60 -18.91 -8.01
N GLU A 36 4.84 -19.79 -8.67
CA GLU A 36 5.09 -21.23 -8.70
C GLU A 36 5.86 -21.58 -9.98
N ILE A 37 7.08 -22.11 -9.82
CA ILE A 37 7.95 -22.49 -10.94
C ILE A 37 8.19 -24.00 -10.89
N GLU A 38 8.00 -24.65 -12.04
CA GLU A 38 8.27 -26.07 -12.23
C GLU A 38 9.37 -26.28 -13.28
N GLU A 39 10.15 -27.33 -13.10
CA GLU A 39 11.21 -27.79 -13.99
C GLU A 39 10.85 -29.16 -14.56
N PHE A 40 11.03 -29.35 -15.87
CA PHE A 40 10.78 -30.63 -16.51
C PHE A 40 11.97 -31.57 -16.32
N LYS A 41 11.76 -32.68 -15.59
CA LYS A 41 12.75 -33.73 -15.34
C LYS A 41 12.14 -35.11 -15.56
N HIS A 42 12.85 -35.96 -16.29
CA HIS A 42 12.48 -37.38 -16.48
C HIS A 42 11.02 -37.59 -16.94
N GLY A 43 10.50 -36.70 -17.81
CA GLY A 43 9.14 -36.79 -18.33
C GLY A 43 8.05 -36.27 -17.39
N LYS A 44 8.41 -35.67 -16.24
CA LYS A 44 7.49 -35.12 -15.26
C LYS A 44 7.87 -33.68 -14.89
N TRP A 45 6.87 -32.90 -14.50
CA TRP A 45 7.07 -31.57 -13.95
C TRP A 45 7.32 -31.68 -12.45
N GLU A 46 8.49 -31.23 -12.01
CA GLU A 46 8.90 -31.22 -10.61
C GLU A 46 9.08 -29.78 -10.13
N PRO A 47 8.94 -29.51 -8.82
CA PRO A 47 9.17 -28.18 -8.27
C PRO A 47 10.60 -27.68 -8.52
N PHE A 48 10.73 -26.44 -8.99
CA PHE A 48 12.04 -25.82 -9.22
C PHE A 48 12.80 -25.62 -7.90
N LYS A 49 14.10 -25.93 -7.88
CA LYS A 49 14.94 -25.91 -6.65
C LYS A 49 15.92 -24.73 -6.59
N GLY A 50 15.89 -23.80 -7.54
CA GLY A 50 16.78 -22.63 -7.53
C GLY A 50 16.41 -21.62 -6.44
N ASN A 51 17.42 -20.92 -5.91
CA ASN A 51 17.29 -19.95 -4.81
C ASN A 51 17.71 -18.52 -5.22
N ASP A 52 17.97 -18.31 -6.51
CA ASP A 52 18.53 -17.08 -7.07
C ASP A 52 17.54 -16.33 -7.98
N VAL A 53 16.25 -16.68 -7.90
CA VAL A 53 15.18 -15.99 -8.61
C VAL A 53 14.91 -14.66 -7.91
N GLN A 54 14.90 -13.58 -8.68
CA GLN A 54 14.66 -12.24 -8.17
C GLN A 54 13.33 -11.70 -8.70
N LEU A 55 12.64 -10.97 -7.83
CA LEU A 55 11.50 -10.16 -8.16
C LEU A 55 11.94 -8.70 -8.25
N GLU A 56 11.54 -8.04 -9.32
CA GLU A 56 11.66 -6.61 -9.50
C GLU A 56 10.28 -5.97 -9.46
N PHE A 57 10.12 -4.92 -8.65
CA PHE A 57 8.97 -4.03 -8.69
C PHE A 57 9.39 -2.76 -9.44
N THR A 58 8.94 -2.64 -10.68
CA THR A 58 9.50 -1.66 -11.64
C THR A 58 8.41 -0.84 -12.33
N ARG A 59 8.78 0.34 -12.83
CA ARG A 59 7.96 1.17 -13.73
C ARG A 59 8.75 1.51 -14.99
N ILE A 60 9.68 2.45 -14.85
CA ILE A 60 10.72 2.76 -15.86
C ILE A 60 12.01 2.09 -15.38
N ASP A 61 12.38 2.38 -14.13
CA ASP A 61 13.49 1.78 -13.40
C ASP A 61 12.97 0.92 -12.23
N PRO A 62 13.74 -0.09 -11.77
CA PRO A 62 13.35 -0.93 -10.64
C PRO A 62 13.44 -0.15 -9.33
N PHE A 63 12.33 -0.06 -8.60
CA PHE A 63 12.26 0.57 -7.28
C PHE A 63 12.65 -0.40 -6.17
N VAL A 64 12.24 -1.67 -6.30
CA VAL A 64 12.55 -2.73 -5.36
C VAL A 64 13.07 -3.93 -6.14
N ARG A 65 14.18 -4.52 -5.69
CA ARG A 65 14.68 -5.80 -6.18
C ARG A 65 14.93 -6.70 -4.98
N THR A 66 14.31 -7.86 -4.96
CA THR A 66 14.43 -8.81 -3.84
C THR A 66 14.50 -10.24 -4.33
N THR A 67 15.28 -11.07 -3.63
CA THR A 67 15.39 -12.51 -3.95
C THR A 67 14.21 -13.26 -3.33
N LEU A 68 13.56 -14.10 -4.12
CA LEU A 68 12.42 -14.89 -3.66
C LEU A 68 12.89 -16.09 -2.82
N LYS A 69 12.21 -16.34 -1.71
CA LYS A 69 12.44 -17.51 -0.86
C LYS A 69 11.69 -18.71 -1.45
N ASN A 70 12.42 -19.76 -1.81
CA ASN A 70 11.84 -20.96 -2.39
C ASN A 70 11.36 -21.94 -1.32
N SER A 71 10.09 -22.32 -1.40
CA SER A 71 9.50 -23.41 -0.62
C SER A 71 8.89 -24.43 -1.59
N ASN A 72 9.68 -25.44 -1.95
CA ASN A 72 9.26 -26.53 -2.83
C ASN A 72 8.59 -26.05 -4.14
N GLY A 73 9.28 -25.18 -4.88
CA GLY A 73 8.82 -24.59 -6.15
C GLY A 73 7.82 -23.45 -6.00
N LYS A 74 7.39 -23.12 -4.77
CA LYS A 74 6.64 -21.89 -4.47
C LYS A 74 7.60 -20.83 -3.97
N LEU A 75 7.90 -19.87 -4.82
CA LEU A 75 8.83 -18.78 -4.53
C LEU A 75 8.05 -17.58 -4.03
N LYS A 76 8.36 -17.11 -2.82
CA LYS A 76 7.61 -16.05 -2.13
C LYS A 76 8.51 -14.93 -1.63
N THR A 77 7.95 -13.73 -1.58
CA THR A 77 8.54 -12.60 -0.87
C THR A 77 7.45 -11.66 -0.36
N GLN A 78 7.78 -10.91 0.68
CA GLN A 78 6.94 -9.85 1.23
C GLN A 78 7.77 -8.57 1.25
N PHE A 79 7.19 -7.47 0.78
CA PHE A 79 7.84 -6.17 0.76
C PHE A 79 6.80 -5.04 0.80
N LYS A 80 7.27 -3.85 1.17
CA LYS A 80 6.46 -2.64 1.21
C LYS A 80 6.56 -1.89 -0.12
N LEU A 81 5.42 -1.43 -0.63
CA LEU A 81 5.37 -0.62 -1.85
C LEU A 81 6.02 0.76 -1.64
N PRO A 82 6.65 1.35 -2.66
CA PRO A 82 7.28 2.66 -2.56
C PRO A 82 6.25 3.78 -2.35
N ASP A 83 6.72 4.92 -1.82
CA ASP A 83 5.94 6.16 -1.68
C ASP A 83 5.84 6.94 -3.01
N VAL A 84 5.60 6.21 -4.11
CA VAL A 84 5.42 6.78 -5.45
C VAL A 84 4.26 6.07 -6.11
N TYR A 85 3.27 6.84 -6.56
CA TYR A 85 2.11 6.30 -7.24
C TYR A 85 2.35 6.13 -8.75
N GLY A 86 1.53 5.31 -9.39
CA GLY A 86 1.57 5.05 -10.82
C GLY A 86 1.28 3.60 -11.17
N VAL A 87 1.56 3.25 -12.43
CA VAL A 87 1.45 1.88 -12.92
C VAL A 87 2.81 1.20 -12.78
N PHE A 88 2.85 0.11 -12.02
CA PHE A 88 4.04 -0.70 -11.78
C PHE A 88 3.87 -2.10 -12.36
N LYS A 89 4.96 -2.84 -12.39
CA LYS A 89 5.01 -4.23 -12.81
C LYS A 89 5.78 -5.03 -11.78
N PHE A 90 5.21 -6.17 -11.37
CA PHE A 90 5.99 -7.28 -10.83
C PHE A 90 6.66 -7.96 -12.01
N LEU A 91 7.99 -7.98 -12.02
CA LEU A 91 8.80 -8.55 -13.08
C LEU A 91 9.69 -9.64 -12.49
N VAL A 92 9.55 -10.85 -13.03
CA VAL A 92 10.48 -11.95 -12.78
C VAL A 92 11.13 -12.30 -14.11
N ASP A 93 12.41 -11.94 -14.26
CA ASP A 93 13.23 -12.29 -15.40
C ASP A 93 14.34 -13.26 -14.95
N TYR A 94 14.14 -14.54 -15.23
CA TYR A 94 15.10 -15.58 -14.90
C TYR A 94 15.82 -16.08 -16.15
N ARG A 95 17.02 -15.55 -16.37
CA ARG A 95 17.93 -15.95 -17.45
C ARG A 95 19.20 -16.58 -16.86
N ARG A 96 19.35 -17.89 -17.05
CA ARG A 96 20.53 -18.67 -16.63
C ARG A 96 20.97 -19.63 -17.73
N ILE A 97 22.28 -19.83 -17.82
CA ILE A 97 22.86 -20.79 -18.78
C ILE A 97 22.38 -22.19 -18.42
N GLY A 98 21.87 -22.94 -19.41
CA GLY A 98 21.34 -24.27 -19.21
C GLY A 98 19.87 -24.34 -18.77
N TYR A 99 19.21 -23.18 -18.62
CA TYR A 99 17.77 -23.10 -18.36
C TYR A 99 17.03 -22.33 -19.46
N THR A 100 15.75 -22.63 -19.63
CA THR A 100 14.85 -21.84 -20.48
C THR A 100 14.64 -20.46 -19.85
N HIS A 101 14.63 -19.43 -20.70
CA HIS A 101 14.34 -18.07 -20.25
C HIS A 101 12.90 -17.98 -19.73
N LEU A 102 12.75 -17.59 -18.47
CA LEU A 102 11.45 -17.44 -17.83
C LEU A 102 11.22 -15.95 -17.57
N LEU A 103 10.22 -15.39 -18.23
CA LEU A 103 9.80 -14.00 -18.09
C LEU A 103 8.32 -13.96 -17.69
N ASP A 104 8.04 -13.44 -16.50
CA ASP A 104 6.68 -13.17 -16.03
C ASP A 104 6.54 -11.69 -15.67
N VAL A 105 5.44 -11.08 -16.14
CA VAL A 105 5.18 -9.65 -15.95
C VAL A 105 3.73 -9.45 -15.53
N GLN A 106 3.51 -9.02 -14.28
CA GLN A 106 2.18 -8.66 -13.78
C GLN A 106 2.08 -7.16 -13.58
N GLN A 107 1.21 -6.50 -14.35
CA GLN A 107 0.99 -5.06 -14.23
C GLN A 107 -0.03 -4.75 -13.12
N VAL A 108 0.31 -3.80 -12.25
CA VAL A 108 -0.54 -3.35 -11.15
C VAL A 108 -0.54 -1.83 -11.03
N SER A 109 -1.65 -1.27 -10.57
CA SER A 109 -1.77 0.16 -10.27
C SER A 109 -1.60 0.42 -8.78
N VAL A 110 -0.71 1.35 -8.45
CA VAL A 110 -0.50 1.90 -7.11
C VAL A 110 -1.07 3.31 -7.09
N ARG A 111 -2.12 3.51 -6.30
CA ARG A 111 -2.79 4.81 -6.12
C ARG A 111 -2.30 5.51 -4.85
N PRO A 112 -2.39 6.85 -4.78
CA PRO A 112 -2.20 7.57 -3.53
C PRO A 112 -3.34 7.27 -2.53
N LEU A 113 -3.15 7.70 -1.29
CA LEU A 113 -4.17 7.65 -0.25
C LEU A 113 -5.39 8.48 -0.64
N GLN A 114 -6.59 7.94 -0.39
CA GLN A 114 -7.84 8.69 -0.51
C GLN A 114 -8.01 9.63 0.68
N HIS A 115 -8.85 10.66 0.51
CA HIS A 115 -9.13 11.63 1.58
C HIS A 115 -9.66 10.98 2.88
N THR A 116 -10.31 9.82 2.78
CA THR A 116 -10.83 9.04 3.91
C THR A 116 -9.78 8.21 4.64
N GLN A 117 -8.62 8.00 4.02
CA GLN A 117 -7.57 7.10 4.50
C GLN A 117 -6.45 7.83 5.25
N TYR A 118 -6.45 9.16 5.26
CA TYR A 118 -5.54 9.93 6.09
C TYR A 118 -5.87 9.75 7.56
N GLU A 119 -4.84 9.83 8.40
CA GLU A 119 -5.01 9.84 9.84
C GLU A 119 -5.88 11.02 10.30
N ARG A 120 -6.79 10.75 11.23
CA ARG A 120 -7.69 11.74 11.82
C ARG A 120 -7.43 11.80 13.31
N PHE A 121 -7.68 12.98 13.90
CA PHE A 121 -7.50 13.21 15.34
C PHE A 121 -6.05 13.05 15.82
N ILE A 122 -5.12 13.63 15.05
CA ILE A 122 -3.69 13.66 15.38
C ILE A 122 -3.47 14.42 16.69
N TYR A 123 -2.67 13.85 17.61
CA TYR A 123 -2.42 14.44 18.92
C TYR A 123 -1.84 15.85 18.86
N SER A 124 -0.90 16.08 17.93
CA SER A 124 -0.31 17.41 17.74
C SER A 124 -1.33 18.48 17.32
N ALA A 125 -2.49 18.08 16.80
CA ALA A 125 -3.52 19.00 16.33
C ALA A 125 -4.62 19.31 17.37
N TYR A 126 -4.54 18.75 18.59
CA TYR A 126 -5.51 19.02 19.66
C TYR A 126 -5.76 20.51 19.95
N PRO A 127 -4.74 21.39 19.99
CA PRO A 127 -4.96 22.82 20.21
C PRO A 127 -5.92 23.44 19.18
N TYR A 128 -5.83 23.03 17.91
CA TYR A 128 -6.70 23.53 16.86
C TYR A 128 -8.14 23.02 17.02
N TYR A 129 -8.31 21.73 17.32
CA TYR A 129 -9.65 21.16 17.56
C TYR A 129 -10.34 21.85 18.74
N VAL A 130 -9.64 22.05 19.86
CA VAL A 130 -10.18 22.73 21.05
C VAL A 130 -10.50 24.19 20.75
N SER A 131 -9.64 24.90 20.00
CA SER A 131 -9.88 26.31 19.63
C SER A 131 -11.17 26.49 18.84
N ALA A 132 -11.46 25.60 17.88
CA ALA A 132 -12.67 25.66 17.07
C ALA A 132 -13.93 25.49 17.94
N PHE A 133 -13.95 24.48 18.82
CA PHE A 133 -15.06 24.27 19.74
C PHE A 133 -15.19 25.40 20.77
N SER A 134 -14.08 25.95 21.26
CA SER A 134 -14.08 27.09 22.18
C SER A 134 -14.72 28.32 21.55
N MET A 135 -14.41 28.63 20.28
CA MET A 135 -15.04 29.74 19.56
C MET A 135 -16.54 29.52 19.34
N MET A 136 -16.96 28.29 19.00
CA MET A 136 -18.38 27.96 18.86
C MET A 136 -19.15 28.18 20.18
N ILE A 137 -18.61 27.69 21.30
CA ILE A 137 -19.20 27.89 22.63
C ILE A 137 -19.22 29.37 23.00
N GLY A 138 -18.13 30.10 22.71
CA GLY A 138 -18.02 31.52 22.97
C GLY A 138 -19.09 32.35 22.25
N VAL A 139 -19.34 32.05 20.96
CA VAL A 139 -20.40 32.73 20.19
C VAL A 139 -21.79 32.44 20.76
N VAL A 140 -22.06 31.19 21.17
CA VAL A 140 -23.34 30.83 21.80
C VAL A 140 -23.54 31.59 23.11
N ILE A 141 -22.55 31.59 24.01
CA ILE A 141 -22.62 32.30 25.28
C ILE A 141 -22.76 33.82 25.05
N PHE A 142 -21.96 34.38 24.14
CA PHE A 142 -22.03 35.79 23.77
C PHE A 142 -23.42 36.16 23.26
N SER A 143 -24.00 35.37 22.36
CA SER A 143 -25.35 35.62 21.84
C SER A 143 -26.40 35.61 22.95
N CYS A 144 -26.32 34.67 23.89
CA CYS A 144 -27.24 34.63 25.04
C CYS A 144 -27.09 35.87 25.91
N VAL A 145 -25.86 36.20 26.32
CA VAL A 145 -25.61 37.36 27.19
C VAL A 145 -26.02 38.66 26.50
N PHE A 146 -25.66 38.83 25.23
CA PHE A 146 -25.95 40.03 24.46
C PHE A 146 -27.46 40.28 24.32
N LEU A 147 -28.25 39.24 24.02
CA LEU A 147 -29.71 39.38 23.86
C LEU A 147 -30.44 39.65 25.18
N TYR A 148 -29.97 39.07 26.29
CA TYR A 148 -30.60 39.22 27.61
C TYR A 148 -29.93 40.30 28.48
N HIS A 149 -29.03 41.10 27.92
CA HIS A 149 -28.38 42.20 28.65
C HIS A 149 -29.36 43.36 28.83
N LYS A 150 -29.60 43.76 30.09
CA LYS A 150 -30.40 44.95 30.42
C LYS A 150 -29.45 46.14 30.59
N GLU A 151 -29.68 47.23 29.85
CA GLU A 151 -28.93 48.47 30.03
C GLU A 151 -29.13 49.04 31.45
N PRO A 152 -28.07 49.56 32.09
CA PRO A 152 -28.21 50.24 33.37
C PRO A 152 -29.10 51.49 33.21
N PRO A 153 -29.91 51.83 34.23
CA PRO A 153 -30.76 53.02 34.18
C PRO A 153 -29.90 54.27 33.98
N LYS A 154 -30.29 55.12 33.03
CA LYS A 154 -29.65 56.43 32.83
C LYS A 154 -30.02 57.33 34.01
N ASP A 155 -29.04 57.74 34.80
CA ASP A 155 -29.24 58.73 35.86
C ASP A 155 -29.69 60.06 35.24
N VAL A 156 -30.99 60.34 35.33
CA VAL A 156 -31.54 61.65 35.00
C VAL A 156 -31.07 62.62 36.08
N LYS A 157 -30.06 63.44 35.77
CA LYS A 157 -29.74 64.60 36.60
C LYS A 157 -30.99 65.49 36.67
N LYS A 158 -31.57 65.58 37.86
CA LYS A 158 -32.62 66.53 38.19
C LYS A 158 -31.94 67.86 38.48
N ASP A 159 -32.13 68.83 37.58
CA ASP A 159 -31.86 70.25 37.81
C ASP A 159 -32.81 70.84 38.86
#